data_AF-A0A833AQ51-F1
#
_entry.id   AF-A0A833AQ51-F1
#
_cell.length_a   1.000
_cell.length_b   1.000
_cell.length_c   1.000
_cell.angle_alpha   90.00
_cell.angle_beta   90.00
_cell.angle_gamma   90.00
#
_symmetry.space_group_name_H-M   'P 1'
#
loop_
_entity.id
_entity.type
_entity.pdbx_description
1 polymer ?
#
loop_
_entity_poly.entity_id
_entity_poly.type
_entity_poly.pdbx_seq_one_letter_code
_entity_poly.pdbx_strand_id
1 'polypeptide(L)'
;EELKKIYTGEITSWKKFAWKDSSIYLYGRSRNSGTRYFLREHLLQGESYSPDMLVFSRTSALVRAVQKNPFSIGYGGFAYGDDVKLVRVNDVEINPENIRNDAYPISRYLYLYTVNKPRGRTKKFIDWTMTETGQKIVQESGLLPIIKF
;
A
#
# COMPACT_ATOMS: atom_id res chain seq x y z
N GLU A 1 -5.60 -0.09 -14.87
CA GLU A 1 -4.79 -0.01 -16.11
C GLU A 1 -3.52 0.83 -16.00
N GLU A 2 -3.58 2.16 -15.88
CA GLU A 2 -2.35 3.00 -15.99
C GLU A 2 -1.27 2.66 -14.96
N LEU A 3 -1.65 2.47 -13.70
CA LEU A 3 -0.74 2.02 -12.66
C LEU A 3 -0.12 0.65 -12.96
N LYS A 4 -0.88 -0.29 -13.53
CA LYS A 4 -0.36 -1.59 -13.98
C LYS A 4 0.74 -1.39 -15.01
N LYS A 5 0.45 -0.62 -16.06
CA LYS A 5 1.38 -0.31 -17.15
C LYS A 5 2.65 0.41 -16.69
N ILE A 6 2.52 1.31 -15.71
CA ILE A 6 3.66 1.95 -15.06
C ILE A 6 4.54 0.90 -14.36
N TYR A 7 3.95 0.06 -13.50
CA TYR A 7 4.70 -0.92 -12.71
C TYR A 7 5.21 -2.14 -13.49
N THR A 8 4.62 -2.45 -14.66
CA THR A 8 5.17 -3.45 -15.61
C THR A 8 6.22 -2.86 -16.56
N GLY A 9 6.35 -1.52 -16.62
CA GLY A 9 7.32 -0.82 -17.46
C GLY A 9 6.85 -0.53 -18.89
N GLU A 10 5.56 -0.73 -19.20
CA GLU A 10 4.97 -0.31 -20.48
C GLU A 10 4.88 1.23 -20.57
N ILE A 11 4.63 1.92 -19.45
CA ILE A 11 4.67 3.38 -19.36
C ILE A 11 5.87 3.80 -18.51
N THR A 12 6.83 4.47 -19.15
CA THR A 12 8.10 4.86 -18.51
C THR A 12 8.34 6.37 -18.46
N SER A 13 7.41 7.19 -18.96
CA SER A 13 7.54 8.66 -19.01
C SER A 13 6.28 9.38 -18.56
N TRP A 14 6.47 10.43 -17.76
CA TRP A 14 5.40 11.33 -17.31
C TRP A 14 4.76 12.14 -18.44
N LYS A 15 5.41 12.21 -19.61
CA LYS A 15 4.86 12.82 -20.82
C LYS A 15 3.53 12.18 -21.25
N LYS A 16 3.35 10.89 -20.96
CA LYS A 16 2.09 10.15 -21.20
C LYS A 16 0.87 10.81 -20.53
N PHE A 17 1.09 11.52 -19.43
CA PHE A 17 0.07 12.17 -18.61
C PHE A 17 0.09 13.70 -18.75
N ALA A 18 0.66 14.22 -19.84
CA ALA A 18 0.76 15.65 -20.14
C ALA A 18 1.39 16.49 -19.00
N TRP A 19 2.29 15.90 -18.19
CA TRP A 19 2.95 16.59 -17.09
C TRP A 19 4.33 17.16 -17.49
N LYS A 20 5.42 16.46 -17.16
CA LYS A 20 6.79 16.85 -17.50
C LYS A 20 7.39 15.84 -18.46
N ASP A 21 8.25 16.31 -19.36
CA ASP A 21 9.05 15.43 -20.22
C ASP A 21 10.21 14.85 -19.38
N SER A 22 9.89 13.82 -18.61
CA SER A 22 10.80 13.17 -17.67
C SER A 22 10.43 11.70 -17.49
N SER A 23 11.44 10.86 -17.27
CA SER A 23 11.25 9.44 -16.96
C SER A 23 10.54 9.22 -15.63
N ILE A 24 9.79 8.14 -15.52
CA ILE A 24 9.19 7.67 -14.27
C ILE A 24 10.22 6.83 -13.52
N TYR A 25 10.60 7.26 -12.32
CA TYR A 25 11.44 6.47 -11.44
C TYR A 25 10.57 5.53 -10.59
N LEU A 26 10.57 4.24 -10.93
CA LEU A 26 9.74 3.23 -10.27
C LEU A 26 10.39 2.71 -8.98
N TYR A 27 9.74 2.90 -7.84
CA TYR A 27 10.20 2.41 -6.55
C TYR A 27 9.29 1.32 -6.01
N GLY A 28 9.89 0.24 -5.50
CA GLY A 28 9.14 -0.89 -4.96
C GLY A 28 9.82 -1.56 -3.77
N ARG A 29 9.20 -2.63 -3.27
CA ARG A 29 9.67 -3.36 -2.10
C ARG A 29 10.39 -4.65 -2.46
N SER A 30 11.15 -5.20 -1.52
CA SER A 30 11.81 -6.50 -1.66
C SER A 30 10.80 -7.64 -1.88
N ARG A 31 11.25 -8.76 -2.45
CA ARG A 31 10.40 -9.92 -2.81
C ARG A 31 9.64 -10.54 -1.62
N ASN A 32 10.14 -10.38 -0.40
CA ASN A 32 9.51 -10.81 0.84
C ASN A 32 8.44 -9.84 1.38
N SER A 33 8.13 -8.75 0.66
CA SER A 33 7.11 -7.79 1.09
C SER A 33 5.71 -8.27 0.75
N GLY A 34 4.87 -8.41 1.78
CA GLY A 34 3.43 -8.67 1.58
C GLY A 34 2.73 -7.58 0.77
N THR A 35 3.17 -6.32 0.85
CA THR A 35 2.63 -5.23 0.00
C THR A 35 3.01 -5.40 -1.47
N ARG A 36 4.23 -5.85 -1.76
CA ARG A 36 4.64 -6.22 -3.12
C ARG A 36 3.80 -7.38 -3.64
N TYR A 37 3.64 -8.42 -2.82
CA TYR A 37 2.81 -9.56 -3.20
C TYR A 37 1.38 -9.12 -3.52
N PHE A 38 0.75 -8.37 -2.62
CA PHE A 38 -0.60 -7.85 -2.80
C PHE A 38 -0.76 -7.07 -4.11
N LEU A 39 0.13 -6.10 -4.39
CA LEU A 39 0.06 -5.32 -5.62
C LEU A 39 0.32 -6.17 -6.86
N ARG A 40 1.22 -7.17 -6.81
CA ARG A 40 1.38 -8.08 -7.93
C ARG A 40 0.08 -8.81 -8.27
N GLU A 41 -0.59 -9.35 -7.26
CA GLU A 41 -1.84 -10.10 -7.48
C GLU A 41 -3.00 -9.18 -7.88
N HIS A 42 -3.18 -8.05 -7.18
CA HIS A 42 -4.39 -7.23 -7.28
C HIS A 42 -4.27 -6.09 -8.31
N LEU A 43 -3.06 -5.54 -8.49
CA LEU A 43 -2.81 -4.47 -9.46
C LEU A 43 -2.21 -5.02 -10.77
N LEU A 44 -1.24 -5.93 -10.68
CA LEU A 44 -0.55 -6.46 -11.86
C LEU A 44 -1.18 -7.74 -12.43
N GLN A 45 -2.17 -8.32 -11.75
CA GLN A 45 -2.85 -9.54 -12.18
C GLN A 45 -1.86 -10.71 -12.40
N GLY A 46 -0.86 -10.81 -11.51
CA GLY A 46 0.17 -11.85 -11.54
C GLY A 46 1.39 -11.53 -12.41
N GLU A 47 1.36 -10.44 -13.20
CA GLU A 47 2.50 -10.06 -14.04
C GLU A 47 3.72 -9.61 -13.22
N SER A 48 4.90 -9.70 -13.84
CA SER A 48 6.14 -9.26 -13.22
C SER A 48 6.25 -7.74 -13.20
N TYR A 49 6.83 -7.22 -12.11
CA TYR A 49 7.27 -5.83 -12.06
C TYR A 49 8.37 -5.57 -13.09
N SER A 50 8.46 -4.33 -13.57
CA SER A 50 9.55 -3.84 -14.41
C SER A 50 10.92 -4.19 -13.79
N PRO A 51 11.89 -4.65 -14.60
CA PRO A 51 13.26 -4.87 -14.14
C PRO A 51 13.95 -3.58 -13.67
N ASP A 52 13.49 -2.41 -14.12
CA ASP A 52 14.05 -1.10 -13.78
C ASP A 52 13.54 -0.56 -12.43
N MET A 53 12.65 -1.29 -11.76
CA MET A 53 12.12 -0.88 -10.47
C MET A 53 13.20 -0.96 -9.37
N LEU A 54 13.52 0.18 -8.77
CA LEU A 54 14.45 0.26 -7.64
C LEU A 54 13.80 -0.32 -6.37
N VAL A 55 14.49 -1.27 -5.74
CA VAL A 55 13.94 -2.07 -4.64
C VAL A 55 14.43 -1.59 -3.28
N PHE A 56 13.49 -1.40 -2.35
CA PHE A 56 13.73 -0.99 -0.97
C PHE A 56 13.29 -2.05 0.05
N SER A 57 14.11 -2.27 1.08
CA SER A 57 13.81 -3.24 2.14
C SER A 57 12.74 -2.76 3.13
N ARG A 58 12.51 -1.44 3.27
CA ARG A 58 11.56 -0.83 4.23
C ARG A 58 10.65 0.18 3.54
N THR A 59 9.36 0.25 3.92
CA THR A 59 8.40 1.23 3.39
C THR A 59 8.89 2.67 3.63
N SER A 60 9.39 2.96 4.84
CA SER A 60 9.87 4.29 5.17
C SER A 60 11.07 4.74 4.34
N ALA A 61 11.94 3.81 3.92
CA ALA A 61 13.05 4.13 3.02
C ALA A 61 12.57 4.44 1.60
N LEU A 62 11.59 3.67 1.11
CA LEU A 62 10.93 3.92 -0.18
C LEU A 62 10.24 5.30 -0.19
N VAL A 63 9.45 5.61 0.83
CA VAL A 63 8.73 6.89 0.93
C VAL A 63 9.72 8.06 1.00
N ARG A 64 10.80 7.95 1.76
CA ARG A 64 11.88 8.96 1.75
C ARG A 64 12.56 9.13 0.39
N ALA A 65 12.68 8.07 -0.39
CA ALA A 65 13.19 8.19 -1.76
C ALA A 65 12.18 8.92 -2.65
N VAL A 66 10.88 8.67 -2.49
CA VAL A 66 9.82 9.38 -3.22
C VAL A 66 9.85 10.87 -2.92
N GLN A 67 9.95 11.25 -1.64
CA GLN A 67 10.05 12.64 -1.20
C GLN A 67 11.20 13.41 -1.86
N LYS A 68 12.32 12.73 -2.14
CA LYS A 68 13.52 13.33 -2.71
C LYS A 68 13.50 13.42 -4.24
N ASN A 69 12.61 12.70 -4.90
CA ASN A 69 12.54 12.65 -6.36
C ASN A 69 11.12 12.91 -6.85
N PRO A 70 10.81 14.12 -7.33
CA PRO A 70 9.45 14.46 -7.78
C PRO A 70 8.99 13.67 -9.01
N PHE A 71 9.91 13.02 -9.74
CA PHE A 71 9.59 12.19 -10.90
C PHE A 71 9.45 10.71 -10.55
N SER A 72 9.42 10.36 -9.26
CA SER A 72 9.28 8.98 -8.81
C SER A 72 7.84 8.63 -8.43
N ILE A 73 7.55 7.34 -8.47
CA ILE A 73 6.33 6.75 -7.94
C ILE A 73 6.70 5.53 -7.11
N GLY A 74 5.99 5.34 -6.01
CA GLY A 74 6.16 4.20 -5.13
C GLY A 74 4.85 3.80 -4.46
N TYR A 75 4.89 2.75 -3.65
CA TYR A 75 3.74 2.29 -2.88
C TYR A 75 4.09 2.04 -1.41
N GLY A 76 3.10 2.24 -0.54
CA GLY A 76 3.21 2.09 0.91
C GLY A 76 1.86 1.83 1.56
N GLY A 77 1.87 1.57 2.86
CA GLY A 77 0.64 1.59 3.65
C GLY A 77 0.17 3.03 3.89
N PHE A 78 -1.13 3.23 4.11
CA PHE A 78 -1.74 4.54 4.35
C PHE A 78 -1.01 5.37 5.43
N ALA A 79 -0.52 4.72 6.49
CA ALA A 79 0.26 5.30 7.58
C ALA A 79 1.55 6.05 7.17
N TYR A 80 2.02 5.92 5.92
CA TYR A 80 3.24 6.57 5.44
C TYR A 80 2.96 7.70 4.43
N GLY A 81 1.71 8.15 4.34
CA GLY A 81 1.24 9.05 3.29
C GLY A 81 1.43 10.55 3.55
N ASP A 82 1.70 10.97 4.79
CA ASP A 82 1.54 12.37 5.21
C ASP A 82 2.40 13.39 4.44
N ASP A 83 3.59 12.99 4.01
CA ASP A 83 4.58 13.87 3.39
C ASP A 83 4.79 13.58 1.89
N VAL A 84 3.85 12.89 1.26
CA VAL A 84 3.90 12.59 -0.19
C VAL A 84 2.55 12.83 -0.83
N LYS A 85 2.54 13.12 -2.13
CA LYS A 85 1.29 13.20 -2.87
C LYS A 85 0.69 11.81 -3.03
N LEU A 86 -0.51 11.62 -2.50
CA LEU A 86 -1.25 10.38 -2.65
C LEU A 86 -1.98 10.34 -4.00
N VAL A 87 -1.94 9.17 -4.65
CA VAL A 87 -2.47 8.96 -6.01
C VAL A 87 -3.93 8.52 -5.93
N ARG A 88 -4.82 9.25 -6.60
CA ARG A 88 -6.21 8.81 -6.84
C ARG A 88 -6.21 7.63 -7.81
N VAL A 89 -7.14 6.71 -7.65
CA VAL A 89 -7.32 5.59 -8.59
C VAL A 89 -8.77 5.56 -9.00
N ASN A 90 -9.02 5.59 -10.32
CA ASN A 90 -10.37 5.70 -10.89
C ASN A 90 -11.15 6.89 -10.30
N ASP A 91 -10.48 8.04 -10.20
CA ASP A 91 -10.99 9.28 -9.57
C ASP A 91 -11.36 9.18 -8.08
N VAL A 92 -11.10 8.05 -7.42
CA VAL A 92 -11.32 7.88 -5.98
C VAL A 92 -10.08 8.31 -5.19
N GLU A 93 -10.28 9.19 -4.22
CA GLU A 93 -9.24 9.61 -3.28
C GLU A 93 -8.98 8.54 -2.24
N ILE A 94 -7.74 8.47 -1.76
CA ILE A 94 -7.42 7.67 -0.59
C ILE A 94 -7.76 8.46 0.68
N ASN A 95 -8.76 7.99 1.42
CA ASN A 95 -9.11 8.53 2.73
C ASN A 95 -9.79 7.42 3.58
N PRO A 96 -9.95 7.61 4.90
CA PRO A 96 -10.52 6.60 5.78
C PRO A 96 -11.93 6.14 5.39
N GLU A 97 -12.74 6.99 4.77
CA GLU A 97 -14.09 6.66 4.33
C GLU A 97 -14.06 5.74 3.10
N ASN A 98 -13.36 6.17 2.05
CA ASN A 98 -13.19 5.44 0.80
C ASN A 98 -12.47 4.10 0.97
N ILE A 99 -11.58 3.97 1.97
CA ILE A 99 -10.95 2.68 2.26
C ILE A 99 -11.92 1.75 2.98
N ARG A 100 -12.77 2.26 3.89
CA ARG A 100 -13.68 1.44 4.70
C ARG A 100 -14.90 0.95 3.95
N ASN A 101 -15.35 1.68 2.94
CA ASN A 101 -16.48 1.32 2.10
C ASN A 101 -16.06 0.61 0.80
N ASP A 102 -14.78 0.19 0.71
CA ASP A 102 -14.17 -0.45 -0.45
C ASP A 102 -14.23 0.37 -1.76
N ALA A 103 -14.46 1.68 -1.69
CA ALA A 103 -14.46 2.55 -2.87
C ALA A 103 -13.04 2.76 -3.43
N TYR A 104 -12.02 2.86 -2.57
CA TYR A 104 -10.64 2.95 -3.02
C TYR A 104 -10.13 1.54 -3.40
N PRO A 105 -9.79 1.28 -4.68
CA PRO A 105 -9.65 -0.08 -5.19
C PRO A 105 -8.35 -0.79 -4.77
N ILE A 106 -7.42 -0.09 -4.10
CA ILE A 106 -6.14 -0.63 -3.65
C ILE A 106 -6.11 -0.62 -2.12
N SER A 107 -7.00 -1.38 -1.50
CA SER A 107 -7.10 -1.59 -0.06
C SER A 107 -7.07 -3.09 0.27
N ARG A 108 -6.73 -3.43 1.51
CA ARG A 108 -6.84 -4.79 2.03
C ARG A 108 -6.97 -4.80 3.53
N TYR A 109 -7.60 -5.84 4.06
CA TYR A 109 -7.51 -6.18 5.46
C TYR A 109 -6.15 -6.79 5.81
N LEU A 110 -5.76 -6.66 7.07
CA LEU A 110 -4.66 -7.42 7.67
C LEU A 110 -5.26 -8.52 8.53
N TYR A 111 -4.70 -9.72 8.42
CA TYR A 111 -5.24 -10.91 9.05
C TYR A 111 -4.22 -11.54 10.01
N LEU A 112 -4.73 -12.08 11.11
CA LEU A 112 -4.00 -13.00 11.99
C LEU A 112 -4.36 -14.42 11.58
N TYR A 113 -3.36 -15.22 11.17
CA TYR A 113 -3.57 -16.60 10.74
C TYR A 113 -3.21 -17.57 11.87
N THR A 114 -4.06 -18.58 12.07
CA THR A 114 -3.82 -19.69 13.00
C THR A 114 -4.10 -21.00 12.28
N VAL A 115 -3.27 -22.03 12.50
CA VAL A 115 -3.46 -23.35 11.88
C VAL A 115 -4.71 -24.04 12.44
N ASN A 116 -4.94 -23.87 13.74
CA ASN A 116 -6.08 -24.45 14.46
C ASN A 116 -6.85 -23.34 15.17
N LYS A 117 -8.12 -23.61 15.51
CA LYS A 117 -8.94 -22.71 16.33
C LYS A 117 -8.16 -22.29 17.60
N PRO A 118 -7.93 -20.98 17.82
CA PRO A 118 -7.08 -20.52 18.91
C PRO A 118 -7.72 -20.83 20.27
N ARG A 119 -6.88 -21.14 21.26
CA ARG A 119 -7.28 -21.40 22.66
C ARG A 119 -6.35 -20.67 23.62
N GLY A 120 -6.74 -20.62 24.89
CA GLY A 120 -5.91 -20.06 25.96
C GLY A 120 -5.45 -18.62 25.66
N ARG A 121 -4.14 -18.37 25.85
CA ARG A 121 -3.54 -17.05 25.66
C ARG A 121 -3.66 -16.52 24.23
N THR A 122 -3.51 -17.39 23.23
CA THR A 122 -3.63 -16.99 21.81
C THR A 122 -5.04 -16.46 21.50
N LYS A 123 -6.08 -17.15 21.96
CA LYS A 123 -7.46 -16.67 21.78
C LYS A 123 -7.67 -15.33 22.49
N LYS A 124 -7.25 -15.23 23.74
CA LYS A 124 -7.37 -13.99 24.54
C LYS A 124 -6.69 -12.81 23.85
N PHE A 125 -5.51 -13.02 23.26
CA PHE A 125 -4.81 -11.99 22.51
C PHE A 125 -5.59 -11.58 21.25
N ILE A 126 -6.03 -12.54 20.44
CA ILE A 126 -6.82 -12.26 19.22
C ILE A 126 -8.11 -11.50 19.59
N ASP A 127 -8.86 -11.98 20.58
CA ASP A 127 -10.07 -11.30 21.07
C ASP A 127 -9.75 -9.87 21.55
N TRP A 128 -8.64 -9.68 22.27
CA TRP A 128 -8.19 -8.36 22.72
C TRP A 128 -7.89 -7.41 21.56
N THR A 129 -7.28 -7.88 20.47
CA THR A 129 -7.04 -7.03 19.29
C THR A 129 -8.33 -6.49 18.67
N MET A 130 -9.47 -7.15 18.92
CA MET A 130 -10.80 -6.76 18.43
C MET A 130 -11.55 -5.83 19.39
N THR A 131 -10.99 -5.51 20.57
CA THR A 131 -11.58 -4.56 21.52
C THR A 131 -11.36 -3.12 21.10
N GLU A 132 -12.11 -2.18 21.68
CA GLU A 132 -11.89 -0.74 21.49
C GLU A 132 -10.45 -0.32 21.79
N THR A 133 -9.88 -0.81 22.90
CA THR A 133 -8.49 -0.52 23.26
C THR A 133 -7.51 -1.04 22.21
N GLY A 134 -7.69 -2.28 21.75
CA GLY A 134 -6.84 -2.86 20.70
C GLY A 134 -6.93 -2.08 19.39
N GLN A 135 -8.15 -1.70 18.99
CA GLN A 135 -8.40 -0.94 17.77
C GLN A 135 -7.91 0.51 17.85
N LYS A 136 -7.92 1.13 19.04
CA LYS A 136 -7.30 2.44 19.26
C LYS A 136 -5.78 2.38 19.02
N ILE A 137 -5.10 1.34 19.49
CA ILE A 137 -3.67 1.13 19.23
C ILE A 137 -3.39 0.96 17.73
N VAL A 138 -4.28 0.28 16.98
CA VAL A 138 -4.21 0.17 15.51
C VAL A 138 -4.25 1.56 14.86
N GLN A 139 -5.16 2.42 15.32
CA GLN A 139 -5.29 3.80 14.84
C GLN A 139 -4.04 4.64 15.17
N GLU A 140 -3.55 4.56 16.40
CA GLU A 140 -2.32 5.25 16.84
C GLU A 140 -1.08 4.79 16.06
N SER A 141 -1.10 3.57 15.53
CA SER A 141 -0.07 3.04 14.62
C SER A 141 -0.21 3.51 13.17
N GLY A 142 -1.18 4.39 12.87
CA GLY A 142 -1.46 4.95 11.55
C GLY A 142 -2.29 4.05 10.62
N LEU A 143 -2.82 2.94 11.12
CA LEU A 143 -3.69 2.04 10.38
C LEU A 143 -5.16 2.39 10.61
N LEU A 144 -6.03 1.90 9.72
CA LEU A 144 -7.48 2.09 9.90
C LEU A 144 -8.05 0.99 10.79
N PRO A 145 -8.71 1.34 11.92
CA PRO A 145 -9.39 0.36 12.74
C PRO A 145 -10.64 -0.17 12.03
N ILE A 146 -10.98 -1.43 12.33
CA ILE A 146 -12.20 -2.09 11.85
C ILE A 146 -13.45 -1.68 12.65
N ILE A 147 -13.26 -1.15 13.86
CA ILE A 147 -14.34 -0.53 14.66
C ILE A 147 -14.38 0.97 14.33
N LYS A 148 -15.59 1.50 14.14
CA LYS A 148 -15.82 2.95 14.08
C LYS A 148 -15.99 3.47 15.52
N PHE A 149 -15.25 4.53 15.84
CA PHE A 149 -15.33 5.26 17.10
C PHE A 149 -16.04 6.59 16.86
#